data_AF-A0A7X0HNK8-F1
#
_entry.id   AF-A0A7X0HNK8-F1
#
_cell.length_a   1.000
_cell.length_b   1.000
_cell.length_c   1.000
_cell.angle_alpha   90.00
_cell.angle_beta   90.00
_cell.angle_gamma   90.00
#
_symmetry.space_group_name_H-M   'P 1'
#
loop_
_entity.id
_entity.type
_entity.pdbx_description
1 polymer ?
#
loop_
_entity_poly.entity_id
_entity_poly.type
_entity_poly.pdbx_seq_one_letter_code
_entity_poly.pdbx_strand_id
1 'polypeptide(L)'
;MEVLKKLNAAGYGREKGLELNLVYNPGGSFLPGSQQGLENDYKRILGENYNLSFNHLFTITNLPIGRFAQNLKRNNSLAEYETLLEDNYNDEAAKNIMCRSQISVGYDGLLYDCDFNQMINMQTKGAKTLQELLEKETLDREIVFGNHFYGCTAGAGSSCGGALV
;
A
#
# COMPACT_ATOMS: atom_id res chain seq x y z
N MET A 1 -12.73 14.31 -10.59
CA MET A 1 -13.86 14.82 -9.78
C MET A 1 -15.23 14.29 -10.24
N GLU A 2 -15.49 14.17 -11.55
CA GLU A 2 -16.80 13.72 -12.07
C GLU A 2 -17.24 12.34 -11.57
N VAL A 3 -16.32 11.37 -11.51
CA VAL A 3 -16.62 10.01 -11.02
C VAL A 3 -17.09 10.03 -9.56
N LEU A 4 -16.43 10.78 -8.68
CA LEU A 4 -16.83 10.90 -7.27
C LEU A 4 -18.23 11.49 -7.14
N LYS A 5 -18.57 12.51 -7.94
CA LYS A 5 -19.91 13.10 -7.96
C LYS A 5 -20.97 12.09 -8.40
N LYS A 6 -20.68 11.28 -9.43
CA LYS A 6 -21.58 10.21 -9.89
C LYS A 6 -21.79 9.14 -8.82
N LEU A 7 -20.72 8.72 -8.14
CA LEU A 7 -20.80 7.74 -7.05
C LEU A 7 -21.62 8.27 -5.86
N ASN A 8 -21.37 9.51 -5.41
CA ASN A 8 -22.19 10.17 -4.38
C ASN A 8 -23.66 10.34 -4.79
N ALA A 9 -23.93 10.66 -6.05
CA ALA A 9 -25.30 10.75 -6.56
C ALA A 9 -26.02 9.38 -6.56
N ALA A 10 -25.26 8.29 -6.68
CA ALA A 10 -25.74 6.93 -6.55
C ALA A 10 -25.71 6.39 -5.10
N GLY A 11 -25.46 7.25 -4.10
CA GLY A 11 -25.51 6.90 -2.68
C GLY A 11 -24.18 6.48 -2.04
N TYR A 12 -23.13 6.21 -2.82
CA TYR A 12 -21.82 5.80 -2.27
C TYR A 12 -21.18 6.92 -1.44
N GLY A 13 -20.73 6.59 -0.23
CA GLY A 13 -20.18 7.56 0.73
C GLY A 13 -21.23 8.35 1.51
N ARG A 14 -22.52 8.07 1.30
CA ARG A 14 -23.65 8.78 1.94
C ARG A 14 -24.68 7.83 2.57
N GLU A 15 -25.00 6.74 1.88
CA GLU A 15 -25.99 5.77 2.32
C GLU A 15 -25.34 4.59 3.04
N LYS A 16 -26.09 3.97 3.96
CA LYS A 16 -25.63 2.80 4.70
C LYS A 16 -25.47 1.62 3.75
N GLY A 17 -24.29 0.99 3.73
CA GLY A 17 -23.99 -0.15 2.87
C GLY A 17 -23.42 0.20 1.49
N LEU A 18 -23.30 1.50 1.16
CA LEU A 18 -22.63 1.96 -0.06
C LEU A 18 -21.34 2.70 0.31
N GLU A 19 -20.25 1.96 0.41
CA GLU A 19 -18.96 2.50 0.84
C GLU A 19 -18.17 3.13 -0.30
N LEU A 20 -17.62 4.32 -0.05
CA LEU A 20 -16.64 4.99 -0.88
C LEU A 20 -15.44 5.34 0.00
N ASN A 21 -14.32 4.69 -0.26
CA ASN A 21 -13.06 4.99 0.40
C ASN A 21 -12.10 5.65 -0.59
N LEU A 22 -11.29 6.58 -0.10
CA LEU A 22 -10.26 7.25 -0.87
C LEU A 22 -8.88 6.74 -0.46
N VAL A 23 -7.94 6.77 -1.39
CA VAL A 23 -6.54 6.43 -1.13
C VAL A 23 -5.70 7.67 -1.39
N TYR A 24 -4.82 7.99 -0.46
CA TYR A 24 -3.82 9.04 -0.57
C TYR A 24 -2.43 8.42 -0.65
N ASN A 25 -1.74 8.70 -1.76
CA ASN A 25 -0.30 8.49 -1.88
C ASN A 25 0.40 9.86 -1.98
N PRO A 26 1.54 10.07 -1.30
CA PRO A 26 2.32 11.30 -1.41
C PRO A 26 2.67 11.64 -2.87
N GLY A 27 2.63 12.93 -3.21
CA GLY A 27 3.00 13.42 -4.54
C GLY A 27 4.51 13.41 -4.82
N GLY A 28 5.34 13.00 -3.86
CA GLY A 28 6.80 13.04 -3.95
C GLY A 28 7.50 12.03 -3.04
N SER A 29 8.79 12.24 -2.81
CA SER A 29 9.69 11.40 -2.02
C SER A 29 9.66 11.73 -0.52
N PHE A 30 8.47 11.71 0.06
CA PHE A 30 8.26 11.91 1.51
C PHE A 30 7.18 10.95 2.03
N LEU A 31 7.16 10.71 3.35
CA LEU A 31 6.15 9.88 4.00
C LEU A 31 4.79 10.59 4.07
N PRO A 32 3.66 9.88 3.98
CA PRO A 32 2.36 10.50 4.19
C PRO A 32 2.24 11.07 5.61
N GLY A 33 1.42 12.11 5.77
CA GLY A 33 1.01 12.58 7.09
C GLY A 33 0.09 11.58 7.80
N SER A 34 -0.35 11.92 9.01
CA SER A 34 -1.32 11.11 9.76
C SER A 34 -2.57 10.83 8.94
N GLN A 35 -2.97 9.54 8.84
CA GLN A 35 -4.17 9.13 8.12
C GLN A 35 -5.42 9.84 8.64
N GLN A 36 -5.60 9.91 9.97
CA GLN A 36 -6.75 10.59 10.57
C GLN A 36 -6.75 12.09 10.27
N GLY A 37 -5.58 12.73 10.32
CA GLY A 37 -5.44 14.16 9.99
C GLY A 37 -5.82 14.43 8.54
N LEU A 38 -5.23 13.68 7.61
CA LEU A 38 -5.52 13.78 6.19
C LEU A 38 -6.99 13.45 5.88
N GLU A 39 -7.59 12.46 6.56
CA GLU A 39 -8.99 12.11 6.40
C GLU A 39 -9.90 13.29 6.76
N ASN A 40 -9.65 13.93 7.90
CA ASN A 40 -10.42 15.07 8.37
C ASN A 40 -10.31 16.25 7.39
N ASP A 41 -9.10 16.54 6.92
CA ASP A 41 -8.87 17.59 5.94
C ASP A 41 -9.56 17.30 4.61
N TYR A 42 -9.49 16.06 4.11
CA TYR A 42 -10.17 15.66 2.89
C TYR A 42 -11.69 15.75 3.05
N LYS A 43 -12.26 15.28 4.16
CA LYS A 43 -13.70 15.37 4.43
C LYS A 43 -14.17 16.83 4.44
N ARG A 44 -13.44 17.69 5.13
CA ARG A 44 -13.74 19.13 5.20
C ARG A 44 -13.65 19.79 3.82
N ILE A 45 -12.51 19.69 3.15
CA ILE A 45 -12.26 20.36 1.86
C ILE A 45 -13.19 19.84 0.76
N LEU A 46 -13.40 18.51 0.67
CA LEU A 46 -14.27 17.91 -0.34
C LEU A 46 -15.75 18.20 -0.07
N GLY A 47 -16.15 18.22 1.20
CA GLY A 47 -17.51 18.61 1.61
C GLY A 47 -17.80 20.07 1.29
N GLU A 48 -16.97 20.99 1.78
CA GLU A 48 -17.15 22.45 1.65
C GLU A 48 -17.10 22.91 0.19
N ASN A 49 -16.10 22.47 -0.57
CA ASN A 49 -15.84 23.03 -1.90
C ASN A 49 -16.55 22.26 -3.03
N TYR A 50 -16.94 21.00 -2.80
CA TYR A 50 -17.45 20.13 -3.86
C TYR A 50 -18.72 19.36 -3.51
N ASN A 51 -19.25 19.50 -2.28
CA ASN A 51 -20.37 18.72 -1.76
C ASN A 51 -20.16 17.20 -1.93
N LEU A 52 -18.96 16.72 -1.61
CA LEU A 52 -18.58 15.32 -1.70
C LEU A 52 -18.41 14.70 -0.31
N SER A 53 -18.78 13.43 -0.20
CA SER A 53 -18.70 12.62 1.02
C SER A 53 -18.05 11.27 0.71
N PHE A 54 -17.31 10.73 1.67
CA PHE A 54 -16.67 9.42 1.59
C PHE A 54 -16.52 8.86 3.01
N ASN A 55 -16.33 7.55 3.14
CA ASN A 55 -16.28 6.86 4.43
C ASN A 55 -14.89 6.99 5.08
N HIS A 56 -13.86 6.46 4.41
CA HIS A 56 -12.48 6.42 4.94
C HIS A 56 -11.45 6.93 3.94
N LEU A 57 -10.35 7.47 4.47
CA LEU A 57 -9.13 7.76 3.72
C LEU A 57 -8.04 6.79 4.16
N PHE A 58 -7.37 6.16 3.19
CA PHE A 58 -6.24 5.29 3.43
C PHE A 58 -4.94 5.91 2.92
N THR A 59 -3.95 6.07 3.78
CA THR A 59 -2.63 6.58 3.39
C THR A 59 -1.71 5.44 2.99
N ILE A 60 -1.04 5.58 1.86
CA ILE A 60 -0.07 4.59 1.36
C ILE A 60 1.25 5.29 1.06
N THR A 61 2.36 4.67 1.48
CA THR A 61 3.71 5.13 1.18
C THR A 61 4.12 4.68 -0.22
N ASN A 62 4.78 5.56 -0.98
CA ASN A 62 5.29 5.17 -2.30
C ASN A 62 6.46 4.19 -2.15
N LEU A 63 6.38 3.04 -2.80
CA LEU A 63 7.50 2.09 -2.78
C LEU A 63 8.56 2.46 -3.81
N PRO A 64 9.86 2.36 -3.49
CA PRO A 64 10.96 2.73 -4.37
C PRO A 64 11.21 1.65 -5.44
N ILE A 65 10.16 1.26 -6.17
CA ILE A 65 10.21 0.30 -7.29
C ILE A 65 9.54 0.87 -8.54
N GLY A 66 9.68 0.16 -9.66
CA GLY A 66 8.99 0.48 -10.92
C GLY A 66 9.20 1.93 -11.39
N ARG A 67 8.10 2.59 -11.79
CA ARG A 67 8.13 3.96 -12.33
C ARG A 67 8.58 5.00 -11.30
N PHE A 68 8.24 4.80 -10.03
CA PHE A 68 8.63 5.74 -8.97
C PHE A 68 10.14 5.70 -8.74
N ALA A 69 10.74 4.50 -8.63
CA ALA A 69 12.19 4.34 -8.58
C ALA A 69 12.90 5.00 -9.77
N GLN A 70 12.38 4.81 -10.99
CA GLN A 70 12.95 5.43 -12.19
C GLN A 70 12.87 6.95 -12.13
N ASN A 71 11.80 7.52 -11.57
CA ASN A 71 11.67 8.96 -11.36
C ASN A 71 12.72 9.46 -10.35
N LEU A 72 12.84 8.80 -9.20
CA LEU A 72 13.85 9.13 -8.17
C LEU A 72 15.27 9.07 -8.73
N LYS A 73 15.61 8.04 -9.52
CA LYS A 73 16.91 7.92 -10.18
C LYS A 73 17.19 9.08 -11.13
N ARG A 74 16.23 9.47 -11.97
CA ARG A 74 16.39 10.63 -12.87
C ARG A 74 16.61 11.94 -12.12
N ASN A 75 16.06 12.05 -10.91
CA ASN A 75 16.17 13.21 -10.05
C ASN A 75 17.32 13.09 -9.02
N ASN A 76 18.19 12.07 -9.11
CA ASN A 76 19.27 11.79 -8.16
C ASN A 76 18.84 11.72 -6.68
N SER A 77 17.58 11.33 -6.40
CA SER A 77 16.98 11.31 -5.05
C SER A 77 16.66 9.91 -4.54
N LEU A 78 17.02 8.85 -5.30
CA LEU A 78 16.71 7.48 -4.89
C LEU A 78 17.36 7.11 -3.56
N ALA A 79 18.66 7.33 -3.42
CA ALA A 79 19.39 6.96 -2.21
C ALA A 79 18.85 7.72 -0.98
N GLU A 80 18.60 9.03 -1.12
CA GLU A 80 18.00 9.85 -0.06
C GLU A 80 16.62 9.31 0.35
N TYR A 81 15.79 8.91 -0.62
CA TYR A 81 14.48 8.35 -0.32
C TYR A 81 14.57 6.97 0.34
N GLU A 82 15.48 6.09 -0.09
CA GLU A 82 15.71 4.80 0.55
C GLU A 82 16.18 4.98 2.00
N THR A 83 17.10 5.92 2.27
CA THR A 83 17.52 6.30 3.62
C THR A 83 16.36 6.84 4.45
N LEU A 84 15.49 7.70 3.89
CA LEU A 84 14.30 8.18 4.59
C LEU A 84 13.41 7.01 5.07
N LEU A 85 13.19 6.00 4.22
CA LEU A 85 12.36 4.85 4.56
C LEU A 85 13.02 3.99 5.65
N GLU A 86 14.34 3.80 5.57
CA GLU A 86 15.13 3.05 6.57
C GLU A 86 15.14 3.76 7.93
N ASP A 87 15.44 5.06 7.94
CA ASP A 87 15.51 5.88 9.16
C ASP A 87 14.17 5.98 9.89
N ASN A 88 13.05 5.79 9.17
CA ASN A 88 11.71 5.81 9.72
C ASN A 88 11.11 4.41 9.90
N TYR A 89 11.92 3.36 9.87
CA TYR A 89 11.46 2.00 10.13
C TYR A 89 10.71 1.91 11.48
N ASN A 90 9.54 1.26 11.47
CA ASN A 90 8.70 1.08 12.64
C ASN A 90 8.42 -0.41 12.89
N ASP A 91 8.91 -0.93 14.02
CA ASP A 91 8.71 -2.31 14.45
C ASP A 91 7.24 -2.70 14.65
N GLU A 92 6.40 -1.78 15.14
CA GLU A 92 4.98 -2.04 15.32
C GLU A 92 4.27 -2.14 13.96
N ALA A 93 4.63 -1.30 13.00
CA ALA A 93 4.13 -1.43 11.63
C ALA A 93 4.58 -2.75 10.99
N ALA A 94 5.85 -3.15 11.19
CA ALA A 94 6.42 -4.39 10.66
C ALA A 94 5.70 -5.66 11.14
N LYS A 95 5.09 -5.64 12.33
CA LYS A 95 4.25 -6.75 12.83
C LYS A 95 2.93 -6.89 12.08
N ASN A 96 2.46 -5.81 11.46
CA ASN A 96 1.13 -5.70 10.85
C ASN A 96 1.16 -5.73 9.31
N ILE A 97 2.33 -5.91 8.67
CA ILE A 97 2.42 -5.98 7.20
C ILE A 97 1.72 -7.20 6.62
N MET A 98 1.11 -7.03 5.45
CA MET A 98 0.29 -8.06 4.79
C MET A 98 1.06 -9.34 4.47
N CYS A 99 2.35 -9.25 4.15
CA CYS A 99 3.18 -10.41 3.75
C CYS A 99 3.27 -11.50 4.83
N ARG A 100 2.91 -11.19 6.09
CA ARG A 100 2.89 -12.15 7.20
C ARG A 100 1.66 -13.08 7.16
N SER A 101 0.55 -12.62 6.60
CA SER A 101 -0.72 -13.34 6.60
C SER A 101 -1.28 -13.62 5.21
N GLN A 102 -0.67 -13.05 4.17
CA GLN A 102 -1.10 -13.19 2.78
C GLN A 102 0.05 -13.67 1.90
N ILE A 103 -0.30 -14.11 0.68
CA ILE A 103 0.62 -14.48 -0.39
C ILE A 103 0.05 -13.96 -1.71
N SER A 104 0.93 -13.56 -2.63
CA SER A 104 0.53 -13.19 -3.97
C SER A 104 0.72 -14.38 -4.92
N VAL A 105 -0.30 -14.63 -5.73
CA VAL A 105 -0.30 -15.69 -6.75
C VAL A 105 -0.31 -15.03 -8.13
N GLY A 106 0.73 -15.28 -8.91
CA GLY A 106 0.83 -14.86 -10.30
C GLY A 106 -0.24 -15.51 -11.17
N TYR A 107 -0.54 -14.89 -12.31
CA TYR A 107 -1.48 -15.45 -13.29
C TYR A 107 -0.99 -16.79 -13.89
N ASP A 108 0.31 -17.04 -13.81
CA ASP A 108 1.01 -18.26 -14.19
C ASP A 108 1.12 -19.28 -13.05
N GLY A 109 0.52 -18.97 -11.89
CA GLY A 109 0.55 -19.81 -10.70
C GLY A 109 1.85 -19.70 -9.89
N LEU A 110 2.79 -18.82 -10.24
CA LEU A 110 4.00 -18.58 -9.44
C LEU A 110 3.67 -17.84 -8.13
N LEU A 111 4.41 -18.13 -7.07
CA LEU A 111 4.18 -17.59 -5.74
C LEU A 111 5.18 -16.52 -5.33
N TYR A 112 4.68 -15.46 -4.69
CA TYR A 112 5.44 -14.31 -4.20
C TYR A 112 4.95 -13.88 -2.83
N ASP A 113 5.82 -13.39 -1.95
CA ASP A 113 5.40 -12.98 -0.59
C ASP A 113 4.42 -11.80 -0.58
N CYS A 114 4.45 -10.96 -1.63
CA CYS A 114 3.50 -9.88 -1.87
C CYS A 114 3.46 -9.48 -3.35
N ASP A 115 2.54 -8.60 -3.70
CA ASP A 115 2.40 -8.00 -5.01
C ASP A 115 3.65 -7.21 -5.44
N PHE A 116 4.34 -6.54 -4.50
CA PHE A 116 5.58 -5.83 -4.82
C PHE A 116 6.74 -6.78 -5.14
N ASN A 117 6.85 -7.89 -4.42
CA ASN A 117 7.78 -8.96 -4.75
C ASN A 117 7.46 -9.53 -6.15
N GLN A 118 6.18 -9.73 -6.46
CA GLN A 118 5.74 -10.13 -7.80
C GLN A 118 6.14 -9.12 -8.88
N MET A 119 5.98 -7.81 -8.63
CA MET A 119 6.36 -6.76 -9.59
C MET A 119 7.86 -6.72 -9.93
N ILE A 120 8.72 -7.26 -9.06
CA ILE A 120 10.17 -7.35 -9.27
C ILE A 120 10.67 -8.77 -9.47
N ASN A 121 9.76 -9.74 -9.67
CA ASN A 121 10.06 -11.16 -9.87
C ASN A 121 10.84 -11.82 -8.71
N MET A 122 10.56 -11.41 -7.47
CA MET A 122 11.17 -11.96 -6.25
C MET A 122 10.29 -13.06 -5.64
N GLN A 123 10.46 -14.31 -6.08
CA GLN A 123 9.66 -15.44 -5.61
C GLN A 123 9.90 -15.79 -4.14
N THR A 124 8.91 -16.43 -3.51
CA THR A 124 9.01 -17.01 -2.15
C THR A 124 10.18 -17.98 -2.03
N LYS A 125 10.71 -18.19 -0.82
CA LYS A 125 11.72 -19.25 -0.55
C LYS A 125 11.12 -20.66 -0.42
N GLY A 126 9.81 -20.78 -0.13
CA GLY A 126 9.08 -22.05 0.02
C GLY A 126 8.54 -22.60 -1.30
N ALA A 127 7.28 -23.05 -1.29
CA ALA A 127 6.56 -23.47 -2.50
C ALA A 127 6.63 -22.36 -3.57
N LYS A 128 7.01 -22.74 -4.79
CA LYS A 128 7.23 -21.83 -5.92
C LYS A 128 5.98 -21.65 -6.77
N THR A 129 5.10 -22.64 -6.75
CA THR A 129 3.86 -22.64 -7.51
C THR A 129 2.66 -22.91 -6.60
N LEU A 130 1.47 -22.48 -7.03
CA LEU A 130 0.22 -22.80 -6.35
C LEU A 130 0.01 -24.31 -6.25
N GLN A 131 0.40 -25.07 -7.29
CA GLN A 131 0.30 -26.52 -7.27
C GLN A 131 1.14 -27.11 -6.13
N GLU A 132 2.41 -26.74 -6.01
CA GLU A 132 3.28 -27.20 -4.92
C GLU A 132 2.73 -26.84 -3.54
N LEU A 133 2.13 -25.65 -3.40
CA LEU A 133 1.53 -25.21 -2.15
C LEU A 133 0.32 -26.06 -1.77
N LEU A 134 -0.55 -26.35 -2.73
CA LEU A 134 -1.73 -27.20 -2.52
C LEU A 134 -1.33 -28.65 -2.19
N GLU A 135 -0.25 -29.17 -2.77
CA GLU A 135 0.26 -30.51 -2.48
C GLU A 135 0.89 -30.61 -1.08
N LYS A 136 1.56 -29.56 -0.62
CA LYS A 136 2.19 -29.51 0.71
C LYS A 136 1.22 -29.18 1.83
N GLU A 137 0.08 -28.55 1.51
CA GLU A 137 -0.92 -28.02 2.45
C GLU A 137 -0.36 -27.10 3.55
N THR A 138 0.87 -26.61 3.36
CA THR A 138 1.53 -25.69 4.28
C THR A 138 2.39 -24.72 3.49
N LEU A 139 2.32 -23.46 3.89
CA LEU A 139 3.10 -22.42 3.28
C LEU A 139 4.51 -22.30 3.85
N ASP A 140 4.76 -22.86 5.05
CA ASP A 140 5.99 -22.77 5.86
C ASP A 140 7.16 -22.10 5.12
N ARG A 141 7.26 -20.77 5.27
CA ARG A 141 8.21 -19.95 4.53
C ARG A 141 8.83 -18.86 5.38
N GLU A 142 10.08 -18.58 5.05
CA GLU A 142 10.70 -17.29 5.33
C GLU A 142 10.26 -16.28 4.26
N ILE A 143 9.81 -15.11 4.70
CA ILE A 143 9.49 -13.99 3.80
C ILE A 143 10.79 -13.48 3.17
N VAL A 144 10.79 -13.32 1.86
CA VAL A 144 11.91 -12.72 1.13
C VAL A 144 11.80 -11.21 1.18
N PHE A 145 12.73 -10.59 1.91
CA PHE A 145 12.82 -9.15 2.07
C PHE A 145 13.78 -8.52 1.05
N GLY A 146 13.47 -7.29 0.66
CA GLY A 146 14.32 -6.39 -0.11
C GLY A 146 14.12 -4.95 0.35
N ASN A 147 14.94 -4.00 -0.11
CA ASN A 147 14.91 -2.61 0.38
C ASN A 147 13.55 -1.92 0.19
N HIS A 148 12.73 -2.35 -0.77
CA HIS A 148 11.39 -1.81 -0.94
C HIS A 148 10.48 -2.05 0.27
N PHE A 149 10.72 -3.09 1.08
CA PHE A 149 9.90 -3.35 2.26
C PHE A 149 9.90 -2.21 3.27
N TYR A 150 10.95 -1.40 3.32
CA TYR A 150 10.97 -0.22 4.17
C TYR A 150 9.80 0.74 3.85
N GLY A 151 9.29 0.78 2.61
CA GLY A 151 8.11 1.59 2.31
C GLY A 151 6.82 1.06 2.95
N CYS A 152 6.71 -0.24 3.20
CA CYS A 152 5.57 -0.82 3.92
C CYS A 152 5.66 -0.63 5.45
N THR A 153 6.88 -0.43 5.98
CA THR A 153 7.14 -0.37 7.42
C THR A 153 7.50 1.02 7.94
N ALA A 154 7.82 1.98 7.06
CA ALA A 154 8.23 3.31 7.46
C ALA A 154 7.07 4.14 8.04
N GLY A 155 7.35 4.92 9.09
CA GLY A 155 6.37 5.78 9.75
C GLY A 155 5.24 4.98 10.40
N ALA A 156 4.00 5.27 10.01
CA ALA A 156 2.82 4.49 10.45
C ALA A 156 2.69 3.14 9.72
N GLY A 157 3.62 2.81 8.81
CA GLY A 157 3.48 1.71 7.88
C GLY A 157 2.37 1.95 6.85
N SER A 158 2.33 1.09 5.83
CA SER A 158 1.20 1.11 4.90
C SER A 158 0.92 -0.23 4.27
N SER A 159 -0.36 -0.46 4.02
CA SER A 159 -0.90 -1.58 3.25
C SER A 159 -2.04 -1.11 2.35
N CYS A 160 -2.66 -2.01 1.59
CA CYS A 160 -3.88 -1.70 0.85
C CYS A 160 -5.03 -1.20 1.76
N GLY A 161 -4.96 -1.48 3.07
CA GLY A 161 -5.90 -0.98 4.09
C GLY A 161 -5.49 0.35 4.75
N GLY A 162 -4.43 1.01 4.27
CA GLY A 162 -3.93 2.26 4.83
C GLY A 162 -2.83 2.06 5.88
N ALA A 163 -2.73 3.02 6.81
CA ALA A 163 -1.78 3.03 7.92
C ALA A 163 -1.96 1.80 8.83
N LEU A 164 -0.86 1.28 9.37
CA LEU A 164 -0.82 0.05 10.16
C LEU A 164 -0.81 0.29 11.68
N VAL A 165 -0.41 1.49 12.11
CA VAL A 165 -0.36 1.93 13.52
C VAL A 165 -0.76 3.37 13.70
#